data_AF-A0A9W9DFQ9-F1
#
_entry.id   AF-A0A9W9DFQ9-F1
#
_cell.length_a   1.000
_cell.length_b   1.000
_cell.length_c   1.000
_cell.angle_alpha   90.00
_cell.angle_beta   90.00
_cell.angle_gamma   90.00
#
_symmetry.space_group_name_H-M   'P 1'
#
loop_
_entity.id
_entity.type
_entity.pdbx_description
1 polymer ?
#
loop_
_entity_poly.entity_id
_entity_poly.type
_entity_poly.pdbx_seq_one_letter_code
_entity_poly.pdbx_strand_id
1 'polypeptide(L)'
;MGDFEYHDRIIGPLFSSNSSDLYALSKSELWWSSHFEYLKEHGYMMRPRYRPGWKASFKPGILTALYSEDGQTILHPYVMDALRISDSYMVAMKRVKVSTGEENIANFFSNEEHNTNPRNRCIRVLEVLPVPGNNDEKIIVMPWLRKVMDPRFRTIGEAVQFFQEIIEGLQYMHENNVAHRDCARNNMGMDANPMFTRQYHPIKPKKRHNWSGRALHHSRTRCPPTYFLIDFGQSRMYNPSQPRPSE
;
A
#
# COMPACT_ATOMS: atom_id res chain seq x y z
N MET A 1 10.95 -8.68 -18.17
CA MET A 1 12.32 -8.20 -17.87
C MET A 1 12.31 -6.68 -17.57
N GLY A 2 11.28 -6.16 -16.90
CA GLY A 2 11.04 -4.71 -16.78
C GLY A 2 10.68 -4.17 -15.38
N ASP A 3 10.47 -5.02 -14.37
CA ASP A 3 10.07 -4.57 -13.02
C ASP A 3 11.26 -4.10 -12.16
N PHE A 4 12.48 -4.61 -12.42
CA PHE A 4 13.68 -4.22 -11.67
C PHE A 4 14.22 -2.84 -12.09
N GLU A 5 14.08 -2.47 -13.38
CA GLU A 5 14.60 -1.17 -13.87
C GLU A 5 13.81 0.04 -13.37
N TYR A 6 12.51 -0.11 -13.08
CA TYR A 6 11.69 1.00 -12.59
C TYR A 6 12.05 1.39 -11.15
N HIS A 7 12.15 0.41 -10.25
CA HIS A 7 12.52 0.65 -8.86
C HIS A 7 13.93 1.21 -8.73
N ASP A 8 14.89 0.68 -9.50
CA ASP A 8 16.28 1.13 -9.48
C ASP A 8 16.44 2.58 -9.99
N ARG A 9 15.66 2.99 -11.01
CA ARG A 9 15.74 4.34 -11.59
C ARG A 9 15.02 5.42 -10.78
N ILE A 10 13.92 5.09 -10.09
CA ILE A 10 13.09 6.09 -9.39
C ILE A 10 13.36 6.06 -7.89
N ILE A 11 13.50 4.88 -7.29
CA ILE A 11 13.58 4.71 -5.83
C ILE A 11 15.01 4.34 -5.38
N GLY A 12 15.85 3.84 -6.28
CA GLY A 12 17.21 3.36 -6.00
C GLY A 12 17.24 1.83 -5.88
N PRO A 13 18.44 1.20 -5.88
CA PRO A 13 18.56 -0.24 -5.97
C PRO A 13 17.78 -0.95 -4.88
N LEU A 14 16.94 -1.91 -5.27
CA LEU A 14 16.38 -2.89 -4.33
C LEU A 14 17.56 -3.65 -3.72
N PHE A 15 17.97 -3.29 -2.50
CA PHE A 15 18.97 -4.06 -1.79
C PHE A 15 18.42 -5.46 -1.57
N SER A 16 18.97 -6.43 -2.31
CA SER A 16 18.73 -7.85 -2.03
C SER A 16 19.15 -8.11 -0.58
N SER A 17 18.18 -8.50 0.24
CA SER A 17 18.45 -8.91 1.61
C SER A 17 19.13 -10.28 1.58
N ASN A 18 20.45 -10.31 1.40
CA ASN A 18 21.27 -11.48 1.72
C ASN A 18 21.45 -11.58 3.24
N SER A 19 20.36 -11.49 4.00
CA SER A 19 20.35 -11.89 5.41
C SER A 19 19.96 -13.36 5.45
N SER A 20 20.96 -14.24 5.57
CA SER A 20 20.78 -15.64 5.95
C SER A 20 20.18 -15.78 7.36
N ASP A 21 20.06 -14.66 8.08
CA ASP A 21 19.43 -14.58 9.39
C ASP A 21 17.96 -14.14 9.24
N LEU A 22 17.03 -15.10 9.33
CA LEU A 22 15.58 -14.86 9.36
C LEU A 22 15.15 -14.01 10.59
N TYR A 23 16.05 -13.79 11.56
CA TYR A 23 15.79 -13.13 12.83
C TYR A 23 16.19 -11.65 12.80
N ALA A 24 17.16 -11.28 11.98
CA ALA A 24 17.57 -9.89 11.81
C ALA A 24 16.53 -9.10 11.00
N LEU A 25 16.36 -7.83 11.36
CA LEU A 25 15.65 -6.88 10.51
C LEU A 25 16.50 -6.59 9.27
N SER A 26 15.89 -6.64 8.09
CA SER A 26 16.54 -6.16 6.86
C SER A 26 16.86 -4.66 6.94
N LYS A 27 17.73 -4.14 6.07
CA LYS A 27 18.06 -2.69 6.02
C LYS A 27 16.81 -1.81 5.94
N SER A 28 15.81 -2.22 5.17
CA SER A 28 14.55 -1.50 5.02
C SER A 28 13.69 -1.59 6.28
N GLU A 29 13.62 -2.75 6.92
CA GLU A 29 12.92 -2.89 8.21
C GLU A 29 13.59 -2.11 9.33
N LEU A 30 14.93 -2.01 9.34
CA LEU A 30 15.68 -1.19 10.28
C LEU A 30 15.33 0.29 10.14
N TRP A 31 15.20 0.79 8.90
CA TRP A 31 14.77 2.17 8.66
C TRP A 31 13.36 2.41 9.23
N TRP A 32 12.41 1.51 8.99
CA TRP A 32 11.07 1.66 9.57
C TRP A 32 11.10 1.60 11.10
N SER A 33 11.84 0.64 11.67
CA SER A 33 11.97 0.50 13.11
C SER A 33 12.62 1.73 13.76
N SER A 34 13.59 2.39 13.10
CA SER A 34 14.19 3.62 13.62
C SER A 34 13.24 4.81 13.65
N HIS A 35 12.15 4.77 12.88
CA HIS A 35 11.09 5.79 12.87
C HIS A 35 9.88 5.41 13.72
N PHE A 36 9.97 4.34 14.52
CA PHE A 36 8.83 3.81 15.26
C PHE A 36 8.18 4.83 16.19
N GLU A 37 8.95 5.49 17.06
CA GLU A 37 8.37 6.44 18.03
C GLU A 37 7.75 7.64 17.31
N TYR A 38 8.42 8.18 16.28
CA TYR A 38 7.88 9.27 15.46
C TYR A 38 6.51 8.90 14.84
N LEU A 39 6.40 7.73 14.21
CA LEU A 39 5.14 7.29 13.59
C LEU A 39 4.05 7.02 14.64
N LYS A 40 4.43 6.49 15.81
CA LYS A 40 3.52 6.27 16.93
C LYS A 40 2.99 7.58 17.52
N GLU A 41 3.83 8.61 17.64
CA GLU A 41 3.44 9.97 18.05
C GLU A 41 2.43 10.58 17.08
N HIS A 42 2.55 10.27 15.77
CA HIS A 42 1.56 10.65 14.74
C HIS A 42 0.34 9.71 14.71
N GLY A 43 0.19 8.81 15.67
CA GLY A 43 -0.99 7.97 15.80
C GLY A 43 -0.95 6.66 15.02
N TYR A 44 0.21 6.19 14.57
CA TYR A 44 0.35 4.95 13.79
C TYR A 44 1.17 3.89 14.52
N MET A 45 0.52 2.78 14.86
CA MET A 45 1.14 1.66 15.57
C MET A 45 1.59 0.56 14.61
N MET A 46 2.90 0.40 14.45
CA MET A 46 3.48 -0.73 13.70
C MET A 46 3.39 -2.05 14.48
N ARG A 47 3.52 -3.16 13.72
CA ARG A 47 3.53 -4.53 14.26
C ARG A 47 4.61 -4.73 15.33
N PRO A 48 4.42 -5.67 16.28
CA PRO A 48 5.36 -5.92 17.38
C PRO A 48 6.83 -6.06 16.96
N ARG A 49 7.10 -6.70 15.82
CA ARG A 49 8.45 -6.89 15.24
C ARG A 49 9.26 -5.61 15.11
N TYR A 50 8.63 -4.46 14.91
CA TYR A 50 9.30 -3.20 14.61
C TYR A 50 9.44 -2.27 15.83
N ARG A 51 8.97 -2.72 17.00
CA ARG A 51 8.98 -1.93 18.24
C ARG A 51 10.38 -1.93 18.86
N PRO A 52 10.85 -0.80 19.42
CA PRO A 52 12.08 -0.75 20.20
C PRO A 52 12.07 -1.79 21.31
N GLY A 53 13.17 -2.55 21.44
CA GLY A 53 13.30 -3.60 22.45
C GLY A 53 12.49 -4.88 22.20
N TRP A 54 11.87 -5.04 21.03
CA TRP A 54 11.19 -6.27 20.66
C TRP A 54 12.12 -7.50 20.76
N LYS A 55 11.55 -8.60 21.26
CA LYS A 55 12.19 -9.91 21.30
C LYS A 55 11.26 -10.88 20.57
N ALA A 56 11.83 -11.71 19.70
CA ALA A 56 11.08 -12.70 18.96
C ALA A 56 10.29 -13.64 19.88
N SER A 57 9.01 -13.86 19.55
CA SER A 57 8.15 -14.84 20.24
C SER A 57 8.56 -16.29 19.99
N PHE A 58 9.47 -16.51 19.03
CA PHE A 58 9.91 -17.81 18.55
C PHE A 58 11.43 -17.98 18.71
N LYS A 59 11.87 -19.23 18.79
CA LYS A 59 13.29 -19.57 18.85
C LYS A 59 13.95 -19.43 17.47
N PRO A 60 15.12 -18.76 17.37
CA PRO A 60 15.97 -18.78 16.19
C PRO A 60 16.33 -20.20 15.72
N GLY A 61 16.56 -20.38 14.42
CA GLY A 61 16.89 -21.63 13.72
C GLY A 61 15.72 -22.55 13.34
N ILE A 62 14.47 -22.23 13.70
CA ILE A 62 13.33 -23.15 13.56
C ILE A 62 12.25 -22.57 12.64
N LEU A 63 11.54 -23.46 11.91
CA LEU A 63 10.38 -23.14 11.07
C LEU A 63 9.24 -22.39 11.83
N THR A 64 9.28 -22.31 13.16
CA THR A 64 8.32 -21.60 14.02
C THR A 64 8.14 -20.14 13.61
N ALA A 65 9.20 -19.47 13.12
CA ALA A 65 9.11 -18.10 12.61
C ALA A 65 8.05 -17.95 11.50
N LEU A 66 7.89 -18.97 10.64
CA LEU A 66 6.90 -18.99 9.56
C LEU A 66 5.46 -19.07 10.09
N TYR A 67 5.29 -19.46 11.36
CA TYR A 67 4.01 -19.63 12.03
C TYR A 67 3.72 -18.56 13.09
N SER A 68 4.63 -17.61 13.32
CA SER A 68 4.44 -16.48 14.23
C SER A 68 4.20 -15.17 13.47
N GLU A 69 3.38 -14.28 14.05
CA GLU A 69 3.04 -12.98 13.46
C GLU A 69 4.28 -12.09 13.32
N ASP A 70 5.07 -12.02 14.38
CA ASP A 70 6.30 -11.23 14.48
C ASP A 70 7.49 -11.84 13.72
N GLY A 71 7.28 -12.99 13.08
CA GLY A 71 8.20 -13.59 12.11
C GLY A 71 7.93 -13.15 10.67
N GLN A 72 6.85 -12.41 10.41
CA GLN A 72 6.51 -11.95 9.06
C GLN A 72 7.17 -10.61 8.74
N THR A 73 7.97 -10.57 7.68
CA THR A 73 8.67 -9.37 7.20
C THR A 73 7.80 -8.53 6.26
N ILE A 74 8.23 -7.30 5.98
CA ILE A 74 7.59 -6.44 4.98
C ILE A 74 7.69 -7.07 3.57
N LEU A 75 6.65 -6.84 2.74
CA LEU A 75 6.63 -7.32 1.35
C LEU A 75 7.36 -6.38 0.39
N HIS A 76 7.41 -5.08 0.70
CA HIS A 76 8.03 -4.06 -0.13
C HIS A 76 8.84 -3.13 0.77
N PRO A 77 10.11 -2.81 0.42
CA PRO A 77 11.02 -2.09 1.32
C PRO A 77 10.53 -0.69 1.71
N TYR A 78 9.73 -0.06 0.86
CA TYR A 78 9.23 1.31 1.04
C TYR A 78 7.78 1.39 1.51
N VAL A 79 7.15 0.25 1.85
CA VAL A 79 5.76 0.23 2.34
C VAL A 79 5.69 -0.54 3.65
N MET A 80 5.15 0.11 4.67
CA MET A 80 4.92 -0.46 5.99
C MET A 80 3.45 -0.46 6.34
N ASP A 81 2.98 -1.56 6.92
CA ASP A 81 1.64 -1.67 7.48
C ASP A 81 1.60 -1.14 8.92
N ALA A 82 0.50 -0.48 9.28
CA ALA A 82 0.23 -0.05 10.66
C ALA A 82 -1.27 -0.03 10.95
N LEU A 83 -1.60 0.03 12.24
CA LEU A 83 -2.93 0.40 12.71
C LEU A 83 -2.92 1.85 13.17
N ARG A 84 -3.87 2.64 12.67
CA ARG A 84 -4.16 3.95 13.26
C ARG A 84 -4.71 3.75 14.68
N ILE A 85 -4.11 4.43 15.64
CA ILE A 85 -4.35 4.21 17.08
C ILE A 85 -5.78 4.59 17.48
N SER A 86 -6.33 5.64 16.87
CA SER A 86 -7.64 6.18 17.24
C SER A 86 -8.80 5.21 16.99
N ASP A 87 -8.72 4.37 15.96
CA ASP A 87 -9.85 3.53 15.51
C ASP A 87 -9.45 2.13 15.02
N SER A 88 -8.17 1.76 15.13
CA SER A 88 -7.63 0.50 14.59
C SER A 88 -7.83 0.33 13.08
N TYR A 89 -7.96 1.45 12.34
CA TYR A 89 -8.02 1.41 10.89
C TYR A 89 -6.65 1.02 10.32
N MET A 90 -6.64 0.02 9.43
CA MET A 90 -5.41 -0.49 8.84
C MET A 90 -4.96 0.42 7.70
N VAL A 91 -3.72 0.90 7.80
CA VAL A 91 -3.12 1.85 6.86
C VAL A 91 -1.84 1.28 6.25
N ALA A 92 -1.52 1.77 5.06
CA ALA A 92 -0.21 1.65 4.45
C ALA A 92 0.53 2.98 4.60
N MET A 93 1.77 2.93 5.03
CA MET A 93 2.70 4.06 5.07
C MET A 93 3.73 3.83 3.98
N LYS A 94 3.71 4.66 2.93
CA LYS A 94 4.63 4.57 1.80
C LYS A 94 5.67 5.68 1.88
N ARG A 95 6.95 5.32 1.88
CA ARG A 95 8.05 6.28 1.75
C ARG A 95 8.24 6.64 0.27
N VAL A 96 8.20 7.93 -0.05
CA VAL A 96 8.29 8.46 -1.42
C VAL A 96 9.34 9.55 -1.51
N LYS A 97 9.93 9.75 -2.70
CA LYS A 97 10.84 10.87 -2.96
C LYS A 97 10.06 12.08 -3.46
N VAL A 98 10.35 13.27 -2.93
CA VAL A 98 9.72 14.53 -3.35
C VAL A 98 9.96 14.83 -4.83
N SER A 99 11.13 14.47 -5.36
CA SER A 99 11.48 14.68 -6.77
C SER A 99 10.60 13.95 -7.78
N THR A 100 9.85 12.93 -7.35
CA THR A 100 8.92 12.19 -8.22
C THR A 100 7.59 12.94 -8.42
N GLY A 101 7.22 13.82 -7.49
CA GLY A 101 5.91 14.47 -7.47
C GLY A 101 4.74 13.52 -7.18
N GLU A 102 5.01 12.28 -6.75
CA GLU A 102 3.99 11.27 -6.44
C GLU A 102 2.99 11.81 -5.41
N GLU A 103 3.48 12.50 -4.37
CA GLU A 103 2.64 13.06 -3.33
C GLU A 103 1.72 14.17 -3.83
N ASN A 104 2.17 14.95 -4.83
CA ASN A 104 1.38 16.04 -5.38
C ASN A 104 0.18 15.49 -6.15
N ILE A 105 0.37 14.42 -6.93
CA ILE A 105 -0.71 13.77 -7.66
C ILE A 105 -1.65 13.03 -6.69
N ALA A 106 -1.10 12.32 -5.70
CA ALA A 106 -1.90 11.64 -4.69
C ALA A 106 -2.78 12.64 -3.90
N ASN A 107 -2.21 13.76 -3.47
CA ASN A 107 -2.93 14.82 -2.76
C ASN A 107 -3.95 15.54 -3.66
N PHE A 108 -3.62 15.77 -4.93
CA PHE A 108 -4.56 16.33 -5.90
C PHE A 108 -5.86 15.52 -5.91
N PHE A 109 -5.79 14.20 -6.12
CA PHE A 109 -6.99 13.35 -6.09
C PHE A 109 -7.59 13.11 -4.69
N SER A 110 -7.01 13.64 -3.63
CA SER A 110 -7.50 13.48 -2.25
C SER A 110 -8.12 14.75 -1.67
N ASN A 111 -8.12 15.86 -2.41
CA ASN A 111 -8.76 17.09 -1.99
C ASN A 111 -10.30 16.95 -1.91
N GLU A 112 -10.98 17.96 -1.37
CA GLU A 112 -12.44 17.93 -1.17
C GLU A 112 -13.24 17.72 -2.47
N GLU A 113 -12.81 18.36 -3.56
CA GLU A 113 -13.43 18.26 -4.88
C GLU A 113 -13.38 16.83 -5.44
N HIS A 114 -12.21 16.19 -5.38
CA HIS A 114 -12.00 14.86 -5.96
C HIS A 114 -12.46 13.74 -5.03
N ASN A 115 -12.29 13.88 -3.72
CA ASN A 115 -12.59 12.82 -2.75
C ASN A 115 -14.10 12.55 -2.61
N THR A 116 -14.96 13.53 -2.93
CA THR A 116 -16.41 13.37 -2.93
C THR A 116 -16.96 12.84 -4.26
N ASN A 117 -16.14 12.79 -5.32
CA ASN A 117 -16.57 12.34 -6.63
C ASN A 117 -16.54 10.80 -6.73
N PRO A 118 -17.66 10.12 -7.01
CA PRO A 118 -17.71 8.66 -7.05
C PRO A 118 -16.93 8.02 -8.23
N ARG A 119 -16.57 8.82 -9.26
CA ARG A 119 -15.72 8.36 -10.37
C ARG A 119 -14.24 8.40 -10.02
N ASN A 120 -13.86 9.09 -8.95
CA ASN A 120 -12.49 9.09 -8.48
C ASN A 120 -12.16 7.74 -7.86
N ARG A 121 -11.34 6.96 -8.56
CA ARG A 121 -10.79 5.70 -8.05
C ARG A 121 -9.30 5.81 -7.72
N CYS A 122 -8.75 7.02 -7.61
CA CYS A 122 -7.41 7.16 -7.04
C CYS A 122 -7.48 6.91 -5.54
N ILE A 123 -6.49 6.19 -4.99
CA ILE A 123 -6.42 5.98 -3.55
C ILE A 123 -6.29 7.32 -2.82
N ARG A 124 -7.13 7.52 -1.81
CA ARG A 124 -7.06 8.71 -0.97
C ARG A 124 -5.83 8.70 -0.06
N VAL A 125 -5.20 9.85 0.07
CA VAL A 125 -4.22 10.16 1.09
C VAL A 125 -4.94 10.55 2.37
N LEU A 126 -4.58 9.91 3.48
CA LEU A 126 -5.10 10.23 4.81
C LEU A 126 -4.24 11.31 5.48
N GLU A 127 -2.93 11.24 5.28
CA GLU A 127 -1.95 12.14 5.86
C GLU A 127 -0.64 12.08 5.07
N VAL A 128 0.11 13.18 5.06
CA VAL A 128 1.48 13.23 4.55
C VAL A 128 2.40 13.70 5.67
N LEU A 129 3.35 12.85 6.04
CA LEU A 129 4.31 13.11 7.11
C LEU A 129 5.68 13.45 6.51
N PRO A 130 6.39 14.46 7.05
CA PRO A 130 7.80 14.66 6.73
C PRO A 130 8.64 13.49 7.28
N VAL A 131 9.80 13.25 6.67
CA VAL A 131 10.81 12.35 7.24
C VAL A 131 11.76 13.18 8.12
N PRO A 132 11.89 12.90 9.42
CA PRO A 132 12.80 13.63 10.30
C PRO A 132 14.23 13.66 9.74
N GLY A 133 14.77 14.87 9.55
CA GLY A 133 16.13 15.07 9.04
C GLY A 133 16.32 14.79 7.54
N ASN A 134 15.25 14.53 6.78
CA ASN A 134 15.32 14.33 5.33
C ASN A 134 14.17 15.05 4.61
N ASN A 135 14.50 16.12 3.88
CA ASN A 135 13.52 16.89 3.11
C ASN A 135 13.25 16.34 1.72
N ASP A 136 14.04 15.37 1.25
CA ASP A 136 13.91 14.76 -0.08
C ASP A 136 12.92 13.58 -0.09
N GLU A 137 12.48 13.13 1.09
CA GLU A 137 11.53 12.04 1.25
C GLU A 137 10.34 12.47 2.11
N LYS A 138 9.17 11.88 1.82
CA LYS A 138 7.95 12.01 2.62
C LYS A 138 7.37 10.62 2.88
N ILE A 139 6.51 10.51 3.88
CA ILE A 139 5.70 9.33 4.14
C ILE A 139 4.25 9.66 3.83
N ILE A 140 3.67 8.99 2.84
CA ILE A 140 2.25 9.09 2.51
C ILE A 140 1.52 7.98 3.27
N VAL A 141 0.54 8.37 4.08
CA VAL A 141 -0.37 7.45 4.77
C VAL A 141 -1.64 7.30 3.94
N MET A 142 -2.00 6.07 3.62
CA MET A 142 -3.17 5.73 2.80
C MET A 142 -3.88 4.49 3.36
N PRO A 143 -5.16 4.23 3.01
CA PRO A 143 -5.82 2.99 3.39
C PRO A 143 -5.04 1.74 2.94
N TRP A 144 -4.98 0.70 3.77
CA TRP A 144 -4.40 -0.56 3.33
C TRP A 144 -5.35 -1.28 2.36
N LEU A 145 -4.89 -1.54 1.15
CA LEU A 145 -5.65 -2.26 0.13
C LEU A 145 -5.14 -3.68 -0.07
N ARG A 146 -6.05 -4.58 -0.40
CA ARG A 146 -5.74 -5.96 -0.76
C ARG A 146 -5.43 -6.05 -2.25
N LYS A 147 -4.61 -7.03 -2.64
CA LYS A 147 -4.36 -7.36 -4.05
C LYS A 147 -5.67 -7.79 -4.73
N VAL A 148 -5.92 -7.26 -5.93
CA VAL A 148 -7.17 -7.51 -6.69
C VAL A 148 -7.41 -8.98 -7.04
N MET A 149 -6.37 -9.80 -7.12
CA MET A 149 -6.49 -11.24 -7.44
C MET A 149 -6.64 -12.14 -6.21
N ASP A 150 -6.68 -11.58 -5.00
CA ASP A 150 -6.82 -12.34 -3.76
C ASP A 150 -7.94 -11.74 -2.88
N PRO A 151 -9.06 -12.44 -2.66
CA PRO A 151 -9.42 -13.75 -3.22
C PRO A 151 -9.56 -13.74 -4.75
N ARG A 152 -9.49 -14.88 -5.43
CA ARG A 152 -9.69 -14.92 -6.90
C ARG A 152 -11.14 -14.58 -7.29
N PHE A 153 -11.33 -14.01 -8.47
CA PHE A 153 -12.66 -13.83 -9.06
C PHE A 153 -13.33 -15.20 -9.22
N ARG A 154 -14.61 -15.30 -8.86
CA ARG A 154 -15.43 -16.51 -8.95
C ARG A 154 -16.44 -16.46 -10.09
N THR A 155 -16.79 -15.28 -10.55
CA THR A 155 -17.73 -15.08 -11.66
C THR A 155 -17.21 -14.04 -12.64
N ILE A 156 -17.73 -14.05 -13.86
CA ILE A 156 -17.45 -13.02 -14.87
C ILE A 156 -17.92 -11.65 -14.37
N GLY A 157 -19.07 -11.58 -13.69
CA GLY A 157 -19.60 -10.33 -13.14
C GLY A 157 -18.65 -9.65 -12.13
N GLU A 158 -17.97 -10.44 -11.28
CA GLU A 158 -16.98 -9.89 -10.36
C GLU A 158 -15.78 -9.26 -11.10
N ALA A 159 -15.36 -9.85 -12.23
CA ALA A 159 -14.28 -9.31 -13.06
C ALA A 159 -14.74 -8.08 -13.86
N VAL A 160 -15.96 -8.10 -14.40
CA VAL A 160 -16.54 -6.96 -15.11
C VAL A 160 -16.66 -5.75 -14.19
N GLN A 161 -17.12 -5.91 -12.95
CA GLN A 161 -17.16 -4.82 -11.97
C GLN A 161 -15.76 -4.22 -11.75
N PHE A 162 -14.74 -5.07 -11.56
CA PHE A 162 -13.37 -4.62 -11.37
C PHE A 162 -12.86 -3.80 -12.56
N PHE A 163 -13.03 -4.30 -13.79
CA PHE A 163 -12.58 -3.56 -14.97
C PHE A 163 -13.35 -2.26 -15.15
N GLN A 164 -14.67 -2.27 -14.91
CA GLN A 164 -15.50 -1.08 -15.00
C GLN A 164 -15.00 0.01 -14.04
N GLU A 165 -14.82 -0.29 -12.76
CA GLU A 165 -14.36 0.71 -11.78
C GLU A 165 -12.96 1.24 -12.12
N ILE A 166 -12.03 0.38 -12.51
CA ILE A 166 -10.67 0.82 -12.89
C ILE A 166 -10.70 1.70 -14.14
N ILE A 167 -11.49 1.36 -15.16
CA ILE A 167 -11.61 2.16 -16.38
C ILE A 167 -12.28 3.51 -16.08
N GLU A 168 -13.32 3.54 -15.25
CA GLU A 168 -13.96 4.79 -14.79
C GLU A 168 -12.95 5.69 -14.07
N GLY A 169 -12.11 5.10 -13.20
CA GLY A 169 -11.02 5.81 -12.53
C GLY A 169 -9.99 6.41 -13.48
N LEU A 170 -9.56 5.65 -14.49
CA LEU A 170 -8.62 6.14 -15.51
C LEU A 170 -9.23 7.25 -16.35
N GLN A 171 -10.50 7.13 -16.75
CA GLN A 171 -11.22 8.19 -17.44
C GLN A 171 -11.26 9.46 -16.59
N TYR A 172 -11.54 9.33 -15.30
CA TYR A 172 -11.55 10.45 -14.37
C TYR A 172 -10.17 11.11 -14.23
N MET A 173 -9.09 10.33 -14.15
CA MET A 173 -7.73 10.88 -14.18
C MET A 173 -7.48 11.68 -15.47
N HIS A 174 -7.89 11.14 -16.62
CA HIS A 174 -7.71 11.79 -17.93
C HIS A 174 -8.55 13.06 -18.09
N GLU A 175 -9.78 13.09 -17.56
CA GLU A 175 -10.61 14.30 -17.48
C GLU A 175 -9.92 15.42 -16.70
N ASN A 176 -9.10 15.05 -15.71
CA ASN A 176 -8.28 15.97 -14.92
C ASN A 176 -6.87 16.17 -15.48
N ASN A 177 -6.62 15.78 -16.73
CA ASN A 177 -5.33 15.91 -17.42
C ASN A 177 -4.17 15.20 -16.70
N VAL A 178 -4.44 14.12 -15.96
CA VAL A 178 -3.41 13.27 -15.36
C VAL A 178 -3.41 11.91 -16.04
N ALA A 179 -2.25 11.46 -16.52
CA ALA A 179 -2.06 10.08 -16.98
C ALA A 179 -1.33 9.28 -15.91
N HIS A 180 -1.80 8.06 -15.62
CA HIS A 180 -1.17 7.18 -14.62
C HIS A 180 0.21 6.67 -15.06
N ARG A 181 0.35 6.35 -16.35
CA ARG A 181 1.59 5.88 -17.02
C ARG A 181 2.19 4.56 -16.53
N ASP A 182 1.60 3.92 -15.53
CA ASP A 182 1.98 2.59 -15.04
C ASP A 182 0.74 1.82 -14.56
N CYS A 183 -0.22 1.62 -15.47
CA CYS A 183 -1.49 0.95 -15.14
C CYS A 183 -1.36 -0.58 -15.14
N ALA A 184 -0.38 -1.09 -14.40
CA ALA A 184 -0.18 -2.51 -14.21
C ALA A 184 -1.06 -3.05 -13.06
N ARG A 185 -1.35 -4.35 -13.07
CA ARG A 185 -2.23 -5.01 -12.08
C ARG A 185 -1.77 -4.81 -10.62
N ASN A 186 -0.47 -4.68 -10.38
CA ASN A 186 0.12 -4.42 -9.06
C ASN A 186 -0.15 -2.99 -8.57
N ASN A 187 -0.52 -2.07 -9.46
CA ASN A 187 -0.91 -0.70 -9.17
C ASN A 187 -2.43 -0.53 -9.09
N MET A 188 -3.13 -1.64 -8.82
CA MET A 188 -4.56 -1.69 -8.55
C MET A 188 -4.78 -2.36 -7.19
N GLY A 189 -5.52 -1.70 -6.32
CA GLY A 189 -5.88 -2.17 -4.99
C GLY A 189 -7.38 -2.40 -4.84
N MET A 190 -7.75 -3.23 -3.86
CA MET A 190 -9.12 -3.57 -3.52
C MET A 190 -9.36 -3.26 -2.04
N ASP A 191 -10.36 -2.42 -1.73
CA ASP A 191 -10.88 -2.32 -0.37
C ASP A 191 -11.73 -3.55 -0.09
N ALA A 192 -11.07 -4.56 0.46
CA ALA A 192 -11.66 -5.84 0.77
C ALA A 192 -12.38 -5.86 2.12
N ASN A 193 -12.33 -4.78 2.91
CA ASN A 193 -12.88 -4.80 4.28
C ASN A 193 -14.35 -5.26 4.35
N PRO A 194 -15.26 -4.84 3.43
CA PRO A 194 -16.64 -5.33 3.43
C PRO A 194 -16.78 -6.84 3.21
N MET A 195 -15.78 -7.50 2.62
CA MET A 195 -15.81 -8.94 2.36
C MET A 195 -15.46 -9.77 3.59
N PHE A 196 -14.78 -9.21 4.60
CA PHE A 196 -14.19 -9.96 5.69
C PHE A 196 -14.94 -9.74 7.01
N THR A 197 -15.21 -10.82 7.73
CA THR A 197 -15.90 -10.74 9.04
C THR A 197 -15.01 -10.20 10.15
N ARG A 198 -13.69 -10.27 9.97
CA ARG A 198 -12.65 -9.71 10.84
C ARG A 198 -11.49 -9.26 9.96
N GLN A 199 -10.79 -8.21 10.40
CA GLN A 199 -9.61 -7.70 9.70
C GLN A 199 -8.60 -8.82 9.42
N TYR A 200 -8.10 -8.86 8.18
CA TYR A 200 -7.08 -9.81 7.73
C TYR A 200 -5.68 -9.23 7.94
N HIS A 201 -4.67 -10.10 8.01
CA HIS A 201 -3.30 -9.66 8.20
C HIS A 201 -2.69 -9.13 6.88
N PRO A 202 -1.98 -7.99 6.87
CA PRO A 202 -1.44 -7.35 5.66
C PRO A 202 -0.44 -8.23 4.90
N ILE A 203 0.51 -8.86 5.61
CA ILE A 203 1.51 -9.78 5.04
C ILE A 203 0.97 -11.19 4.76
N LYS A 204 0.10 -11.73 5.64
CA LYS A 204 -0.52 -13.06 5.50
C LYS A 204 -2.04 -12.93 5.40
N PRO A 205 -2.59 -12.52 4.25
CA PRO A 205 -4.01 -12.15 4.11
C PRO A 205 -5.01 -13.32 4.23
N LYS A 206 -4.53 -14.55 4.44
CA LYS A 206 -5.32 -15.74 4.81
C LYS A 206 -5.48 -15.90 6.33
N LYS A 207 -4.74 -15.15 7.14
CA LYS A 207 -4.81 -15.10 8.60
C LYS A 207 -5.53 -13.83 9.05
N ARG A 208 -6.18 -13.88 10.21
CA ARG A 208 -6.70 -12.68 10.90
C ARG A 208 -5.54 -11.78 11.31
N HIS A 209 -5.77 -10.47 11.39
CA HIS A 209 -4.76 -9.48 11.77
C HIS A 209 -4.09 -9.85 13.11
N ASN A 210 -4.88 -10.18 14.12
CA ASN A 210 -4.40 -10.59 15.44
C ASN A 210 -3.83 -12.04 15.51
N TRP A 211 -3.57 -12.67 14.36
CA TRP A 211 -3.01 -14.01 14.24
C TRP A 211 -3.85 -15.19 14.82
N SER A 212 -5.03 -14.91 15.39
CA SER A 212 -5.89 -15.89 16.10
C SER A 212 -6.49 -17.02 15.24
N GLY A 213 -6.20 -17.04 13.93
CA GLY A 213 -6.71 -18.07 13.03
C GLY A 213 -6.89 -17.57 11.60
N ARG A 214 -7.73 -18.28 10.84
CA ARG A 214 -8.01 -17.99 9.43
C ARG A 214 -8.89 -16.75 9.29
N ALA A 215 -8.56 -15.90 8.29
CA ALA A 215 -9.43 -14.83 7.84
C ALA A 215 -10.55 -15.41 6.97
N LEU A 216 -11.79 -15.29 7.46
CA LEU A 216 -12.99 -15.74 6.75
C LEU A 216 -13.56 -14.56 5.95
N HIS A 217 -14.04 -14.86 4.74
CA HIS A 217 -14.61 -13.86 3.84
C HIS A 217 -15.80 -14.41 3.06
N HIS A 218 -16.66 -13.50 2.63
CA HIS A 218 -17.71 -13.73 1.65
C HIS A 218 -17.19 -13.52 0.22
N SER A 219 -17.92 -14.00 -0.80
CA SER A 219 -17.60 -13.71 -2.20
C SER A 219 -17.82 -12.23 -2.53
N ARG A 220 -17.20 -11.74 -3.61
CA ARG A 220 -17.43 -10.36 -4.06
C ARG A 220 -18.87 -10.16 -4.52
N THR A 221 -19.50 -11.19 -5.09
CA THR A 221 -20.93 -11.13 -5.43
C THR A 221 -21.81 -10.86 -4.21
N ARG A 222 -21.48 -11.41 -3.04
CA ARG A 222 -22.27 -11.19 -1.81
C ARG A 222 -21.90 -9.88 -1.12
N CYS A 223 -20.62 -9.52 -1.13
CA CYS A 223 -20.09 -8.30 -0.52
C CYS A 223 -19.16 -7.62 -1.53
N PRO A 224 -19.70 -6.79 -2.44
CA PRO A 224 -18.91 -6.15 -3.48
C PRO A 224 -17.83 -5.25 -2.87
N PRO A 225 -16.54 -5.47 -3.18
CA PRO A 225 -15.49 -4.54 -2.78
C PRO A 225 -15.46 -3.34 -3.75
N THR A 226 -14.70 -2.31 -3.38
CA THR A 226 -14.35 -1.20 -4.26
C THR A 226 -12.88 -1.30 -4.69
N TYR A 227 -12.58 -0.78 -5.87
CA TYR A 227 -11.24 -0.84 -6.45
C TYR A 227 -10.64 0.55 -6.62
N PHE A 228 -9.31 0.61 -6.49
CA PHE A 228 -8.56 1.86 -6.54
C PHE A 228 -7.27 1.72 -7.34
N LEU A 229 -6.91 2.77 -8.07
CA LEU A 229 -5.59 3.01 -8.64
C LEU A 229 -4.65 3.50 -7.54
N ILE A 230 -3.44 2.95 -7.51
CA ILE A 230 -2.39 3.26 -6.54
C ILE A 230 -1.07 3.50 -7.25
N ASP A 231 -0.09 4.03 -6.52
CA ASP A 231 1.28 4.26 -7.01
C ASP A 231 1.35 5.26 -8.17
N PHE A 232 1.44 6.54 -7.80
CA PHE A 232 1.49 7.64 -8.76
C PHE A 232 2.92 8.06 -9.12
N GLY A 233 3.94 7.24 -8.80
CA GLY A 233 5.35 7.58 -9.01
C GLY A 233 5.74 7.86 -10.47
N GLN A 234 5.00 7.31 -11.44
CA GLN A 234 5.16 7.60 -12.88
C GLN A 234 4.10 8.53 -13.45
N SER A 235 3.10 8.87 -12.65
CA SER A 235 1.98 9.67 -13.11
C SER A 235 2.46 11.05 -13.52
N ARG A 236 1.75 11.65 -14.47
CA ARG A 236 2.09 12.98 -14.97
C ARG A 236 0.84 13.78 -15.18
N MET A 237 0.84 15.00 -14.63
CA MET A 237 -0.15 16.03 -14.96
C MET A 237 0.31 16.78 -16.22
N TYR A 238 -0.61 16.96 -17.15
CA TYR A 238 -0.41 17.63 -18.42
C TYR A 238 -1.10 18.98 -18.41
N ASN A 239 -0.51 19.95 -19.11
CA ASN A 239 -1.11 21.26 -19.24
C ASN A 239 -2.37 21.16 -20.14
N PRO A 240 -3.57 21.55 -19.66
CA PRO A 240 -4.80 21.49 -20.45
C PRO A 240 -4.75 22.32 -21.74
N SER A 241 -3.88 23.34 -21.80
CA SER A 241 -3.71 24.21 -22.96
C SER A 241 -2.72 23.67 -24.00
N GLN A 242 -2.04 22.55 -23.71
CA GLN A 242 -1.22 21.83 -24.69
C GLN A 242 -2.04 20.72 -25.35
N PRO A 243 -1.80 20.43 -26.64
CA PRO A 243 -2.42 19.28 -27.28
C PRO A 243 -2.04 18.00 -26.51
N ARG A 244 -2.99 17.07 -26.40
CA ARG A 244 -2.72 15.77 -25.78
C ARG A 244 -1.52 15.13 -26.48
N PRO A 245 -0.53 14.60 -25.74
CA PRO A 245 0.61 13.92 -26.36
C PRO A 245 0.09 12.84 -27.29
N SER A 246 0.62 12.78 -28.52
CA SER A 246 0.43 11.61 -29.37
C SER A 246 1.10 10.41 -28.71
N GLU A 247 0.41 9.27 -28.69
CA GLU A 247 0.94 7.99 -28.18
C GLU A 247 2.30 7.62 -28.80
#